data_AF-A0A9W7CAJ9-F1
#
_entry.id   AF-A0A9W7CAJ9-F1
#
_cell.length_a   1.000
_cell.length_b   1.000
_cell.length_c   1.000
_cell.angle_alpha   90.00
_cell.angle_beta   90.00
_cell.angle_gamma   90.00
#
_symmetry.space_group_name_H-M   'P 1'
#
loop_
_entity.id
_entity.type
_entity.pdbx_description
1 polymer ?
#
loop_
_entity_poly.entity_id
_entity_poly.type
_entity_poly.pdbx_seq_one_letter_code
_entity_poly.pdbx_strand_id
1 'polypeptide(L)'
;MPTNKKKKKKIDDVVVKKKEEKKPESPKKWLSEMPQQDFRDYEAIVKSIICLAYLFLIIKLFRMRQEDDEAVDMNRIEAKDMKASSTIVAKLPLLDSREVQRGRFQGGDDTNSSIKLHEVRITDLASLKKYNHSVSESGFEVGRLAPFIELPSEEEYQTLPPATPFQDEPRPLRKYVDQFHFNSNSIKLPNHFAFFFKCSGELLRGASANGAATSGSARHPPTFNAHVDQDMNGSPLDTMYWGILPYFFDNSKLDLYNVWIPLNNETVRPLALMDKRKVKQGDVAKWSETTFGIDSDRFIVTDRAKKKDAWFFKSDMGVGDAYVFKTGSVPHTSFAHPNAGEGVRYSLEMRCAGVMYERGAFAFGIVGTTTTVAYYSFVGLLGYNLLKMFRRKYLLKSKKAELAEAKRKLAEGDAKLKALIAERYEARKEHAESKRVYASAVEKQKELLKAEDDLKKAQEKYVSEIIRQKIEDVGEIIRQKVE
;
A
#
# COMPACT_ATOMS: atom_id res chain seq x y z
N MET A 1 -68.10 20.05 -53.53
CA MET A 1 -67.91 21.32 -52.79
C MET A 1 -68.87 21.35 -51.60
N PRO A 2 -68.54 21.91 -50.42
CA PRO A 2 -67.25 22.42 -49.98
C PRO A 2 -66.65 21.68 -48.77
N THR A 3 -65.32 21.74 -48.77
CA THR A 3 -64.34 21.28 -47.80
C THR A 3 -64.36 22.13 -46.53
N ASN A 4 -64.52 21.51 -45.37
CA ASN A 4 -64.44 22.22 -44.10
C ASN A 4 -63.00 22.22 -43.56
N LYS A 5 -62.42 23.42 -43.53
CA LYS A 5 -61.03 23.74 -43.16
C LYS A 5 -60.77 23.34 -41.71
N LYS A 6 -59.95 22.31 -41.47
CA LYS A 6 -59.33 22.06 -40.16
C LYS A 6 -58.34 23.19 -39.84
N LYS A 7 -58.70 24.03 -38.88
CA LYS A 7 -57.83 25.02 -38.24
C LYS A 7 -56.62 24.30 -37.62
N LYS A 8 -55.43 24.52 -38.20
CA LYS A 8 -54.14 24.24 -37.55
C LYS A 8 -54.01 25.16 -36.33
N LYS A 9 -53.98 24.57 -35.14
CA LYS A 9 -53.59 25.25 -33.90
C LYS A 9 -52.06 25.41 -33.95
N LYS A 10 -51.58 26.66 -34.00
CA LYS A 10 -50.17 26.99 -33.73
C LYS A 10 -49.86 26.50 -32.31
N ILE A 11 -48.93 25.57 -32.21
CA ILE A 11 -48.17 25.32 -30.98
C ILE A 11 -46.92 26.15 -31.17
N ASP A 12 -46.74 27.15 -30.30
CA ASP A 12 -45.52 27.94 -30.29
C ASP A 12 -44.35 27.02 -29.90
N ASP A 13 -43.34 27.00 -30.76
CA ASP A 13 -42.07 26.32 -30.53
C ASP A 13 -41.43 26.91 -29.26
N VAL A 14 -41.56 26.20 -28.15
CA VAL A 14 -40.70 26.39 -26.98
C VAL A 14 -39.30 25.97 -27.41
N VAL A 15 -38.50 26.96 -27.81
CA VAL A 15 -37.06 26.83 -28.00
C VAL A 15 -36.46 26.48 -26.64
N VAL A 16 -36.39 25.19 -26.35
CA VAL A 16 -35.53 24.65 -25.31
C VAL A 16 -34.11 24.90 -25.80
N LYS A 17 -33.52 26.02 -25.35
CA LYS A 17 -32.06 26.20 -25.41
C LYS A 17 -31.46 25.01 -24.65
N LYS A 18 -31.02 24.00 -25.39
CA LYS A 18 -30.09 22.99 -24.91
C LYS A 18 -28.92 23.76 -24.32
N LYS A 19 -28.85 23.77 -23.00
CA LYS A 19 -27.66 24.20 -22.28
C LYS A 19 -26.59 23.20 -22.71
N GLU A 20 -25.70 23.62 -23.59
CA GLU A 20 -24.53 22.81 -23.95
C GLU A 20 -23.80 22.48 -22.65
N GLU A 21 -23.94 21.24 -22.20
CA GLU A 21 -23.07 20.67 -21.19
C GLU A 21 -21.67 20.70 -21.79
N LYS A 22 -20.86 21.66 -21.35
CA LYS A 22 -19.43 21.68 -21.61
C LYS A 22 -18.90 20.31 -21.20
N LYS A 23 -18.41 19.54 -22.19
CA LYS A 23 -17.67 18.31 -21.95
C LYS A 23 -16.63 18.56 -20.85
N PRO A 24 -16.53 17.70 -19.83
CA PRO A 24 -15.55 17.88 -18.77
C PRO A 24 -14.16 17.97 -19.42
N GLU A 25 -13.47 19.07 -19.15
CA GLU A 25 -12.11 19.28 -19.63
C GLU A 25 -11.25 18.11 -19.14
N SER A 26 -10.35 17.62 -20.02
CA SER A 26 -9.56 16.43 -19.71
C SER A 26 -8.83 16.60 -18.36
N PRO A 27 -8.69 15.55 -17.53
CA PRO A 27 -8.05 15.62 -16.21
C PRO A 27 -6.67 16.31 -16.22
N LYS A 28 -5.96 16.23 -17.36
CA LYS A 28 -4.66 16.90 -17.56
C LYS A 28 -4.73 18.42 -17.49
N LYS A 29 -5.80 19.05 -18.01
CA LYS A 29 -5.95 20.51 -18.01
C LYS A 29 -6.29 21.02 -16.60
N TRP A 30 -7.12 20.26 -15.89
CA TRP A 30 -7.46 20.55 -14.49
C TRP A 30 -6.23 20.46 -13.57
N LEU A 31 -5.38 19.46 -13.77
CA LEU A 31 -4.11 19.30 -13.04
C LEU A 31 -3.09 20.41 -13.34
N SER A 32 -3.10 20.99 -14.54
CA SER A 32 -2.18 22.09 -14.90
C SER A 32 -2.61 23.46 -14.40
N GLU A 33 -3.88 23.64 -14.05
CA GLU A 33 -4.45 24.92 -13.60
C GLU A 33 -4.61 25.01 -12.08
N MET A 34 -4.41 23.90 -11.34
CA MET A 34 -4.43 23.93 -9.87
C MET A 34 -3.28 24.79 -9.32
N PRO A 35 -3.57 25.76 -8.43
CA PRO A 35 -2.55 26.51 -7.71
C PRO A 35 -1.58 25.55 -7.00
N GLN A 36 -0.26 25.77 -7.10
CA GLN A 36 0.77 24.91 -6.47
C GLN A 36 0.60 24.69 -4.95
N GLN A 37 -0.22 25.51 -4.29
CA GLN A 37 -0.57 25.34 -2.87
C GLN A 37 -1.52 24.15 -2.67
N ASP A 38 -2.55 24.01 -3.51
CA ASP A 38 -3.59 22.97 -3.40
C ASP A 38 -3.04 21.57 -3.73
N PHE A 39 -2.03 21.49 -4.60
CA PHE A 39 -1.38 20.22 -4.93
C PHE A 39 -0.60 19.62 -3.74
N ARG A 40 0.00 20.46 -2.89
CA ARG A 40 0.70 19.99 -1.68
C ARG A 40 -0.26 19.51 -0.61
N ASP A 41 -1.40 20.19 -0.48
CA ASP A 41 -2.44 19.79 0.46
C ASP A 41 -3.09 18.47 0.02
N TYR A 42 -3.28 18.27 -1.29
CA TYR A 42 -3.73 16.99 -1.84
C TYR A 42 -2.72 15.86 -1.62
N GLU A 43 -1.43 16.10 -1.87
CA GLU A 43 -0.37 15.11 -1.61
C GLU A 43 -0.29 14.73 -0.12
N ALA A 44 -0.47 15.70 0.79
CA ALA A 44 -0.51 15.46 2.23
C ALA A 44 -1.73 14.63 2.64
N ILE A 45 -2.90 14.89 2.05
CA ILE A 45 -4.12 14.10 2.28
C ILE A 45 -3.94 12.66 1.79
N VAL A 46 -3.42 12.46 0.58
CA VAL A 46 -3.16 11.12 0.03
C VAL A 46 -2.16 10.34 0.88
N LYS A 47 -1.05 10.98 1.29
CA LYS A 47 -0.06 10.35 2.21
C LYS A 47 -0.67 10.00 3.56
N SER A 48 -1.56 10.84 4.09
CA SER A 48 -2.27 10.58 5.35
C SER A 48 -3.24 9.42 5.24
N ILE A 49 -3.97 9.30 4.12
CA ILE A 49 -4.87 8.17 3.84
C ILE A 49 -4.06 6.87 3.73
N ILE A 50 -2.92 6.88 3.03
CA ILE A 50 -2.03 5.70 2.93
C ILE A 50 -1.51 5.31 4.32
N CYS A 51 -1.06 6.28 5.13
CA CYS A 51 -0.61 6.00 6.50
C CYS A 51 -1.73 5.43 7.38
N LEU A 52 -2.95 5.94 7.27
CA LEU A 52 -4.11 5.42 8.01
C LEU A 52 -4.47 4.00 7.55
N ALA A 53 -4.40 3.70 6.26
CA ALA A 53 -4.64 2.35 5.74
C ALA A 53 -3.57 1.35 6.25
N TYR A 54 -2.30 1.75 6.27
CA TYR A 54 -1.23 0.93 6.86
C TYR A 54 -1.41 0.76 8.38
N LEU A 55 -1.80 1.81 9.10
CA LEU A 55 -2.07 1.73 10.54
C LEU A 55 -3.25 0.79 10.83
N PHE A 56 -4.33 0.86 10.05
CA PHE A 56 -5.48 -0.02 10.19
C PHE A 56 -5.12 -1.49 9.93
N LEU A 57 -4.26 -1.74 8.92
CA LEU A 57 -3.70 -3.06 8.64
C LEU A 57 -2.85 -3.57 9.82
N ILE A 58 -1.97 -2.72 10.38
CA ILE A 58 -1.14 -3.06 11.55
C ILE A 58 -2.02 -3.37 12.78
N ILE A 59 -3.03 -2.56 13.06
CA ILE A 59 -3.97 -2.79 14.19
C ILE A 59 -4.70 -4.11 13.99
N LYS A 60 -5.17 -4.41 12.78
CA LYS A 60 -5.84 -5.69 12.47
C LYS A 60 -4.90 -6.87 12.67
N LEU A 61 -3.64 -6.78 12.25
CA LEU A 61 -2.62 -7.80 12.48
C LEU A 61 -2.28 -7.98 13.98
N PHE A 62 -2.24 -6.89 14.76
CA PHE A 62 -2.03 -6.96 16.21
C PHE A 62 -3.21 -7.61 16.94
N ARG A 63 -4.44 -7.28 16.52
CA ARG A 63 -5.65 -7.87 17.12
C ARG A 63 -5.75 -9.37 16.82
N MET A 64 -5.42 -9.78 15.60
CA MET A 64 -5.29 -11.20 15.25
C MET A 64 -4.25 -11.91 16.13
N ARG A 65 -3.16 -11.24 16.52
CA ARG A 65 -2.16 -11.81 17.42
C ARG A 65 -2.68 -12.00 18.85
N GLN A 66 -3.45 -11.06 19.39
CA GLN A 66 -4.03 -11.20 20.74
C GLN A 66 -5.06 -12.33 20.81
N GLU A 67 -5.93 -12.43 19.80
CA GLU A 67 -6.89 -13.55 19.69
C GLU A 67 -6.17 -14.90 19.54
N ASP A 68 -4.98 -14.90 18.92
CA ASP A 68 -4.13 -16.08 18.80
C ASP A 68 -3.52 -16.52 20.14
N ASP A 69 -3.02 -15.57 20.94
CA ASP A 69 -2.38 -15.85 22.23
C ASP A 69 -3.40 -16.37 23.27
N GLU A 70 -4.63 -15.84 23.29
CA GLU A 70 -5.72 -16.31 24.17
C GLU A 70 -6.18 -17.73 23.82
N ALA A 71 -6.25 -18.08 22.52
CA ALA A 71 -6.64 -19.41 22.07
C ALA A 71 -5.57 -20.48 22.36
N VAL A 72 -4.29 -20.10 22.37
CA VAL A 72 -3.18 -21.01 22.71
C VAL A 72 -3.16 -21.34 24.21
N ASP A 73 -3.49 -20.38 25.07
CA ASP A 73 -3.54 -20.61 26.52
C ASP A 73 -4.73 -21.49 26.94
N MET A 74 -5.88 -21.38 26.26
CA MET A 74 -7.05 -22.24 26.52
C MET A 74 -6.76 -23.73 26.24
N ASN A 75 -6.02 -24.05 25.19
CA ASN A 75 -5.65 -25.44 24.87
C ASN A 75 -4.57 -26.01 25.80
N ARG A 76 -3.89 -25.17 26.59
CA ARG A 76 -2.80 -25.57 27.48
C ARG A 76 -3.29 -26.14 28.82
N ILE A 77 -4.53 -25.85 29.20
CA ILE A 77 -5.08 -26.18 30.52
C ILE A 77 -5.60 -27.63 30.59
N GLU A 78 -5.93 -28.28 29.47
CA GLU A 78 -6.54 -29.63 29.46
C GLU A 78 -5.55 -30.80 29.28
N ALA A 79 -4.28 -30.55 28.92
CA ALA A 79 -3.33 -31.63 28.58
C ALA A 79 -2.61 -32.29 29.79
N LYS A 80 -3.21 -32.30 30.99
CA LYS A 80 -2.44 -32.54 32.24
C LYS A 80 -2.22 -34.00 32.67
N ASP A 81 -2.85 -35.02 32.08
CA ASP A 81 -2.82 -36.37 32.69
C ASP A 81 -2.55 -37.60 31.79
N MET A 82 -2.00 -37.45 30.59
CA MET A 82 -1.58 -38.63 29.79
C MET A 82 -0.06 -38.73 29.63
N LYS A 83 0.60 -39.47 30.54
CA LYS A 83 1.96 -40.02 30.35
C LYS A 83 1.96 -41.20 29.36
N ALA A 84 1.30 -41.06 28.21
CA ALA A 84 1.48 -42.02 27.12
C ALA A 84 2.92 -41.90 26.61
N SER A 85 3.54 -43.03 26.26
CA SER A 85 4.85 -43.04 25.63
C SER A 85 4.84 -42.11 24.42
N SER A 86 5.66 -41.06 24.43
CA SER A 86 5.75 -40.06 23.36
C SER A 86 6.20 -40.62 22.02
N THR A 87 6.61 -41.89 22.01
CA THR A 87 7.14 -42.58 20.84
C THR A 87 6.47 -43.93 20.72
N ILE A 88 6.00 -44.23 19.52
CA ILE A 88 5.47 -45.53 19.14
C ILE A 88 6.46 -46.23 18.19
N VAL A 89 6.40 -47.56 18.16
CA VAL A 89 7.11 -48.37 17.18
C VAL A 89 6.09 -48.83 16.13
N ALA A 90 6.30 -48.44 14.88
CA ALA A 90 5.44 -48.82 13.77
C ALA A 90 6.27 -49.45 12.65
N LYS A 91 5.62 -50.25 11.80
CA LYS A 91 6.26 -50.82 10.61
C LYS A 91 5.99 -49.89 9.42
N LEU A 92 7.05 -49.29 8.88
CA LEU A 92 6.99 -48.47 7.67
C LEU A 92 7.53 -49.26 6.47
N PRO A 93 6.86 -49.23 5.31
CA PRO A 93 7.38 -49.82 4.09
C PRO A 93 8.44 -48.88 3.48
N LEU A 94 9.70 -49.30 3.58
CA LEU A 94 10.86 -48.56 3.05
C LEU A 94 11.59 -49.40 2.00
N LEU A 95 12.24 -48.74 1.05
CA LEU A 95 13.06 -49.40 0.03
C LEU A 95 14.37 -49.94 0.66
N ASP A 96 14.72 -51.20 0.38
CA ASP A 96 16.01 -51.77 0.80
C ASP A 96 17.16 -50.98 0.13
N SER A 97 17.94 -50.23 0.92
CA SER A 97 18.97 -49.35 0.37
C SER A 97 20.08 -50.10 -0.38
N ARG A 98 20.22 -51.42 -0.17
CA ARG A 98 21.15 -52.26 -0.94
C ARG A 98 20.70 -52.45 -2.39
N GLU A 99 19.40 -52.46 -2.66
CA GLU A 99 18.87 -52.57 -4.02
C GLU A 99 19.14 -51.29 -4.82
N VAL A 100 19.06 -50.12 -4.16
CA VAL A 100 19.48 -48.83 -4.72
C VAL A 100 20.97 -48.85 -5.06
N GLN A 101 21.83 -49.29 -4.13
CA GLN A 101 23.28 -49.33 -4.34
C GLN A 101 23.70 -50.29 -5.45
N ARG A 102 22.94 -51.36 -5.68
CA ARG A 102 23.20 -52.35 -6.74
C ARG A 102 22.73 -51.88 -8.12
N GLY A 103 22.10 -50.71 -8.22
CA GLY A 103 21.51 -50.22 -9.48
C GLY A 103 20.35 -51.08 -9.97
N ARG A 104 19.79 -51.95 -9.13
CA ARG A 104 18.66 -52.83 -9.46
C ARG A 104 17.32 -52.15 -9.29
N PHE A 105 17.32 -50.95 -8.71
CA PHE A 105 16.16 -50.09 -8.67
C PHE A 105 16.07 -49.28 -9.97
N GLN A 106 15.35 -49.83 -10.95
CA GLN A 106 14.86 -49.09 -12.11
C GLN A 106 13.36 -48.91 -11.86
N GLY A 107 12.90 -47.67 -11.66
CA GLY A 107 11.49 -47.38 -11.36
C GLY A 107 10.55 -48.06 -12.36
N GLY A 108 9.56 -48.79 -11.84
CA GLY A 108 8.59 -49.57 -12.63
C GLY A 108 7.70 -50.44 -11.73
N ASP A 109 6.67 -51.07 -12.31
CA ASP A 109 5.61 -51.81 -11.57
C ASP A 109 6.12 -53.00 -10.73
N ASP A 110 7.30 -53.56 -11.05
CA ASP A 110 7.93 -54.68 -10.32
C ASP A 110 8.61 -54.29 -8.99
N THR A 111 8.61 -52.99 -8.65
CA THR A 111 9.33 -52.42 -7.49
C THR A 111 8.76 -52.80 -6.12
N ASN A 112 7.51 -53.29 -6.06
CA ASN A 112 6.90 -53.71 -4.79
C ASN A 112 7.67 -54.84 -4.08
N SER A 113 8.40 -55.66 -4.83
CA SER A 113 9.22 -56.75 -4.26
C SER A 113 10.41 -56.25 -3.42
N SER A 114 10.88 -55.02 -3.67
CA SER A 114 12.05 -54.43 -3.01
C SER A 114 11.71 -53.60 -1.78
N ILE A 115 10.42 -53.34 -1.55
CA ILE A 115 9.92 -52.58 -0.41
C ILE A 115 9.63 -53.54 0.73
N LYS A 116 10.24 -53.29 1.89
CA LYS A 116 10.12 -54.14 3.06
C LYS A 116 9.56 -53.34 4.22
N LEU A 117 8.81 -54.02 5.09
CA LEU A 117 8.37 -53.45 6.34
C LEU A 117 9.54 -53.36 7.31
N HIS A 118 9.79 -52.16 7.80
CA HIS A 118 10.85 -51.88 8.75
C HIS A 118 10.29 -51.24 10.01
N GLU A 119 10.77 -51.66 11.17
CA GLU A 119 10.42 -51.01 12.43
C GLU A 119 11.06 -49.61 12.51
N VAL A 120 10.23 -48.61 12.74
CA VAL A 120 10.59 -47.20 12.86
C VAL A 120 9.94 -46.64 14.11
N ARG A 121 10.70 -45.81 14.83
CA ARG A 121 10.20 -45.05 15.98
C ARG A 121 9.60 -43.75 15.48
N ILE A 122 8.32 -43.54 15.74
CA ILE A 122 7.56 -42.34 15.36
C ILE A 122 7.16 -41.61 16.63
N THR A 123 7.51 -40.33 16.72
CA THR A 123 7.24 -39.48 17.87
C THR A 123 5.90 -38.79 17.71
N ASP A 124 5.04 -38.90 18.72
CA ASP A 124 3.77 -38.19 18.77
C ASP A 124 3.98 -36.74 19.18
N LEU A 125 3.61 -35.81 18.30
CA LEU A 125 3.71 -34.37 18.52
C LEU A 125 2.83 -33.90 19.67
N ALA A 126 1.68 -34.54 19.87
CA ALA A 126 0.74 -34.20 20.95
C ALA A 126 1.37 -34.39 22.33
N SER A 127 2.30 -35.33 22.45
CA SER A 127 2.98 -35.66 23.70
C SER A 127 4.14 -34.72 24.05
N LEU A 128 4.56 -33.85 23.12
CA LEU A 128 5.70 -32.97 23.32
C LEU A 128 5.28 -31.70 24.04
N LYS A 129 5.89 -31.42 25.20
CA LYS A 129 5.64 -30.18 25.98
C LYS A 129 5.88 -28.89 25.18
N LYS A 130 6.80 -28.94 24.23
CA LYS A 130 7.12 -27.83 23.32
C LYS A 130 7.42 -28.40 21.95
N TYR A 131 6.52 -28.14 21.01
CA TYR A 131 6.73 -28.46 19.61
C TYR A 131 7.15 -27.19 18.88
N ASN A 132 8.39 -27.18 18.37
CA ASN A 132 8.95 -26.03 17.66
C ASN A 132 9.41 -26.42 16.27
N HIS A 133 8.65 -27.28 15.60
CA HIS A 133 8.89 -27.58 14.20
C HIS A 133 8.14 -26.55 13.37
N SER A 134 8.90 -25.95 12.48
CA SER A 134 8.41 -24.96 11.54
C SER A 134 8.56 -25.54 10.13
N VAL A 135 7.75 -25.07 9.20
CA VAL A 135 7.88 -25.43 7.78
C VAL A 135 9.27 -25.08 7.23
N SER A 136 9.87 -23.97 7.66
CA SER A 136 11.21 -23.54 7.25
C SER A 136 12.32 -24.48 7.75
N GLU A 137 12.26 -24.92 9.00
CA GLU A 137 13.28 -25.77 9.61
C GLU A 137 13.06 -27.24 9.27
N SER A 138 11.92 -27.79 9.69
CA SER A 138 11.66 -29.24 9.63
C SER A 138 10.99 -29.68 8.33
N GLY A 139 10.55 -28.72 7.51
CA GLY A 139 9.80 -28.95 6.28
C GLY A 139 8.29 -29.04 6.47
N PHE A 140 7.79 -29.18 7.70
CA PHE A 140 6.35 -29.31 7.98
C PHE A 140 5.93 -28.60 9.26
N GLU A 141 4.63 -28.39 9.38
CA GLU A 141 3.99 -27.80 10.55
C GLU A 141 2.51 -28.24 10.64
N VAL A 142 1.97 -28.27 11.85
CA VAL A 142 0.54 -28.50 12.08
C VAL A 142 -0.12 -27.17 12.39
N GLY A 143 -1.25 -26.89 11.76
CA GLY A 143 -2.10 -25.75 12.08
C GLY A 143 -3.56 -26.11 12.14
N ARG A 144 -4.38 -25.08 12.34
CA ARG A 144 -5.84 -25.18 12.30
C ARG A 144 -6.39 -24.38 11.14
N LEU A 145 -7.39 -24.91 10.45
CA LEU A 145 -8.11 -24.19 9.41
C LEU A 145 -8.76 -22.93 10.00
N ALA A 146 -8.82 -21.88 9.19
CA ALA A 146 -9.56 -20.68 9.57
C ALA A 146 -11.07 -20.97 9.66
N PRO A 147 -11.82 -20.27 10.51
CA PRO A 147 -13.25 -20.54 10.72
C PRO A 147 -14.14 -20.39 9.48
N PHE A 148 -13.67 -19.66 8.47
CA PHE A 148 -14.39 -19.48 7.20
C PHE A 148 -14.14 -20.61 6.20
N ILE A 149 -13.21 -21.52 6.48
CA ILE A 149 -12.94 -22.68 5.62
C ILE A 149 -14.00 -23.74 5.91
N GLU A 150 -14.84 -23.98 4.91
CA GLU A 150 -15.81 -25.06 4.94
C GLU A 150 -15.15 -26.37 4.49
N LEU A 151 -15.49 -27.48 5.15
CA LEU A 151 -15.09 -28.83 4.76
C LEU A 151 -16.32 -29.61 4.27
N PRO A 152 -16.13 -30.65 3.43
CA PRO A 152 -17.23 -31.53 3.08
C PRO A 152 -17.82 -32.19 4.32
N SER A 153 -19.15 -32.31 4.34
CA SER A 153 -19.83 -33.10 5.35
C SER A 153 -19.49 -34.58 5.20
N GLU A 154 -19.76 -35.38 6.24
CA GLU A 154 -19.50 -36.82 6.22
C GLU A 154 -20.25 -37.54 5.10
N GLU A 155 -21.54 -37.27 4.95
CA GLU A 155 -22.35 -37.81 3.86
C GLU A 155 -21.79 -37.40 2.48
N GLU A 156 -21.31 -36.16 2.35
CA GLU A 156 -20.76 -35.66 1.10
C GLU A 156 -19.46 -36.38 0.73
N TYR A 157 -18.44 -36.40 1.59
CA TYR A 157 -17.17 -37.06 1.22
C TYR A 157 -17.28 -38.58 1.11
N GLN A 158 -18.28 -39.22 1.74
CA GLN A 158 -18.52 -40.64 1.56
C GLN A 158 -19.19 -40.99 0.22
N THR A 159 -19.87 -40.03 -0.42
CA THR A 159 -20.60 -40.21 -1.68
C THR A 159 -19.87 -39.63 -2.89
N LEU A 160 -18.93 -38.71 -2.67
CA LEU A 160 -18.12 -38.08 -3.72
C LEU A 160 -17.32 -39.11 -4.52
N PRO A 161 -17.39 -39.11 -5.87
CA PRO A 161 -16.60 -40.02 -6.70
C PRO A 161 -15.11 -39.81 -6.40
N PRO A 162 -14.28 -40.84 -6.61
CA PRO A 162 -12.83 -40.68 -6.43
C PRO A 162 -12.37 -39.61 -7.41
N ALA A 163 -11.89 -38.48 -6.88
CA ALA A 163 -11.35 -37.44 -7.74
C ALA A 163 -10.14 -38.03 -8.48
N THR A 164 -10.24 -38.17 -9.80
CA THR A 164 -9.07 -38.38 -10.66
C THR A 164 -8.50 -37.00 -10.96
N PRO A 165 -7.26 -36.69 -10.53
CA PRO A 165 -6.74 -35.33 -10.59
C PRO A 165 -6.54 -34.75 -12.02
N PHE A 166 -6.80 -35.52 -13.08
CA PHE A 166 -6.32 -35.22 -14.44
C PHE A 166 -7.31 -35.48 -15.59
N GLN A 167 -8.59 -35.76 -15.31
CA GLN A 167 -9.61 -35.81 -16.37
C GLN A 167 -10.44 -34.52 -16.34
N ASP A 168 -10.96 -34.08 -17.49
CA ASP A 168 -11.87 -32.92 -17.66
C ASP A 168 -13.23 -33.10 -16.93
N GLU A 169 -13.31 -34.06 -16.02
CA GLU A 169 -14.48 -34.36 -15.21
C GLU A 169 -14.73 -33.30 -14.14
N PRO A 170 -15.98 -33.18 -13.65
CA PRO A 170 -16.31 -32.27 -12.57
C PRO A 170 -15.45 -32.56 -11.34
N ARG A 171 -14.53 -31.65 -11.01
CA ARG A 171 -13.74 -31.63 -9.77
C ARG A 171 -14.66 -31.38 -8.57
N PRO A 172 -15.15 -32.41 -7.87
CA PRO A 172 -16.31 -32.21 -7.01
C PRO A 172 -15.90 -31.62 -5.65
N LEU A 173 -14.60 -31.68 -5.33
CA LEU A 173 -14.00 -31.02 -4.17
C LEU A 173 -13.56 -29.58 -4.44
N ARG A 174 -13.69 -29.09 -5.68
CA ARG A 174 -13.17 -27.79 -6.09
C ARG A 174 -13.69 -26.65 -5.21
N LYS A 175 -14.97 -26.66 -4.83
CA LYS A 175 -15.56 -25.64 -3.95
C LYS A 175 -14.90 -25.55 -2.56
N TYR A 176 -14.27 -26.64 -2.09
CA TYR A 176 -13.52 -26.67 -0.83
C TYR A 176 -12.09 -26.18 -1.02
N VAL A 177 -11.45 -26.59 -2.11
CA VAL A 177 -10.06 -26.25 -2.43
C VAL A 177 -9.91 -24.79 -2.86
N ASP A 178 -10.86 -24.25 -3.62
CA ASP A 178 -10.81 -22.88 -4.13
C ASP A 178 -10.86 -21.83 -3.00
N GLN A 179 -11.33 -22.19 -1.80
CA GLN A 179 -11.30 -21.31 -0.61
C GLN A 179 -9.87 -20.97 -0.14
N PHE A 180 -8.89 -21.79 -0.52
CA PHE A 180 -7.47 -21.57 -0.24
C PHE A 180 -6.79 -20.68 -1.29
N HIS A 181 -7.42 -20.43 -2.45
CA HIS A 181 -6.80 -19.65 -3.55
C HIS A 181 -6.73 -18.18 -3.20
N PHE A 182 -5.58 -17.56 -3.49
CA PHE A 182 -5.29 -16.16 -3.17
C PHE A 182 -5.65 -15.78 -1.73
N ASN A 183 -5.48 -16.71 -0.79
CA ASN A 183 -5.91 -16.55 0.58
C ASN A 183 -4.71 -16.54 1.53
N SER A 184 -4.69 -15.57 2.44
CA SER A 184 -3.75 -15.54 3.56
C SER A 184 -4.40 -16.14 4.79
N ASN A 185 -3.63 -16.92 5.54
CA ASN A 185 -4.06 -17.46 6.82
C ASN A 185 -5.31 -18.36 6.73
N SER A 186 -5.53 -19.04 5.59
CA SER A 186 -6.51 -20.13 5.47
C SER A 186 -6.19 -21.28 6.43
N ILE A 187 -4.91 -21.40 6.82
CA ILE A 187 -4.43 -22.27 7.88
C ILE A 187 -3.61 -21.43 8.84
N LYS A 188 -4.04 -21.39 10.10
CA LYS A 188 -3.33 -20.75 11.19
C LYS A 188 -2.23 -21.68 11.67
N LEU A 189 -1.01 -21.43 11.18
CA LEU A 189 0.20 -22.11 11.61
C LEU A 189 0.81 -21.41 12.83
N PRO A 190 1.31 -22.14 13.85
CA PRO A 190 1.93 -21.55 15.04
C PRO A 190 3.12 -20.62 14.76
N ASN A 191 3.97 -20.96 13.79
CA ASN A 191 5.23 -20.27 13.50
C ASN A 191 5.21 -19.49 12.18
N HIS A 192 4.26 -19.76 11.30
CA HIS A 192 4.20 -19.17 9.96
C HIS A 192 2.90 -18.43 9.67
N PHE A 193 3.00 -17.43 8.79
CA PHE A 193 1.90 -16.95 7.97
C PHE A 193 1.97 -17.64 6.61
N ALA A 194 0.93 -18.41 6.29
CA ALA A 194 0.77 -19.05 4.99
C ALA A 194 0.00 -18.13 4.04
N PHE A 195 0.53 -17.92 2.84
CA PHE A 195 -0.21 -17.34 1.73
C PHE A 195 -0.16 -18.29 0.53
N PHE A 196 -1.31 -18.80 0.13
CA PHE A 196 -1.42 -19.70 -1.02
C PHE A 196 -1.97 -18.92 -2.23
N PHE A 197 -1.27 -19.03 -3.36
CA PHE A 197 -1.70 -18.42 -4.61
C PHE A 197 -2.74 -19.31 -5.30
N LYS A 198 -2.46 -20.62 -5.36
CA LYS A 198 -3.30 -21.61 -6.05
C LYS A 198 -3.13 -22.96 -5.38
N CYS A 199 -4.25 -23.66 -5.19
CA CYS A 199 -4.30 -25.04 -4.71
C CYS A 199 -4.98 -25.95 -5.74
N SER A 200 -4.44 -27.14 -5.99
CA SER A 200 -4.96 -28.09 -7.00
C SER A 200 -4.47 -29.50 -6.69
N GLY A 201 -4.92 -30.47 -7.47
CA GLY A 201 -4.51 -31.87 -7.30
C GLY A 201 -5.12 -32.48 -6.03
N GLU A 202 -6.39 -32.17 -5.78
CA GLU A 202 -7.12 -32.73 -4.66
C GLU A 202 -7.15 -34.26 -4.70
N LEU A 203 -6.89 -34.86 -3.56
CA LEU A 203 -7.01 -36.29 -3.35
C LEU A 203 -7.92 -36.51 -2.15
N LEU A 204 -9.03 -37.22 -2.39
CA LEU A 204 -9.84 -37.77 -1.33
C LEU A 204 -9.37 -39.19 -1.04
N ARG A 205 -8.96 -39.44 0.19
CA ARG A 205 -8.48 -40.75 0.63
C ARG A 205 -9.36 -41.28 1.75
N GLY A 206 -9.61 -42.59 1.73
CA GLY A 206 -10.28 -43.35 2.78
C GLY A 206 -9.41 -44.55 3.17
N ALA A 207 -9.05 -44.66 4.44
CA ALA A 207 -8.17 -45.72 4.92
C ALA A 207 -8.70 -46.35 6.20
N SER A 208 -8.92 -47.66 6.18
CA SER A 208 -9.23 -48.45 7.38
C SER A 208 -7.96 -48.81 8.16
N ALA A 209 -8.10 -49.37 9.37
CA ALA A 209 -6.96 -49.76 10.21
C ALA A 209 -5.98 -50.72 9.51
N ASN A 210 -6.49 -51.68 8.71
CA ASN A 210 -5.65 -52.62 7.95
C ASN A 210 -5.06 -51.99 6.67
N GLY A 211 -5.40 -50.74 6.36
CA GLY A 211 -4.93 -49.99 5.20
C GLY A 211 -5.73 -50.25 3.93
N ALA A 212 -6.68 -51.17 3.95
CA ALA A 212 -7.55 -51.39 2.82
C ALA A 212 -8.32 -50.10 2.51
N ALA A 213 -8.39 -49.78 1.22
CA ALA A 213 -9.30 -48.76 0.72
C ALA A 213 -10.72 -49.13 1.13
N THR A 214 -11.53 -48.13 1.49
CA THR A 214 -12.93 -48.37 1.77
C THR A 214 -13.68 -48.79 0.52
N SER A 215 -14.61 -49.73 0.67
CA SER A 215 -15.62 -49.99 -0.36
C SER A 215 -16.43 -48.71 -0.58
N GLY A 216 -16.47 -48.20 -1.82
CA GLY A 216 -17.20 -46.97 -2.16
C GLY A 216 -16.45 -46.06 -3.11
N SER A 217 -16.69 -44.75 -2.98
CA SER A 217 -16.18 -43.71 -3.87
C SER A 217 -14.88 -43.06 -3.39
N ALA A 218 -14.49 -43.22 -2.12
CA ALA A 218 -13.14 -42.92 -1.64
C ALA A 218 -12.16 -44.03 -2.05
N ARG A 219 -11.82 -44.10 -3.36
CA ARG A 219 -11.10 -45.23 -3.96
C ARG A 219 -9.57 -45.17 -3.90
N HIS A 220 -8.99 -44.05 -3.49
CA HIS A 220 -7.53 -43.96 -3.41
C HIS A 220 -7.04 -44.58 -2.11
N PRO A 221 -6.35 -45.74 -2.13
CA PRO A 221 -5.77 -46.29 -0.93
C PRO A 221 -4.76 -45.30 -0.33
N PRO A 222 -4.45 -45.42 0.98
CA PRO A 222 -3.31 -44.72 1.53
C PRO A 222 -2.05 -45.09 0.75
N THR A 223 -1.20 -44.12 0.45
CA THR A 223 0.11 -44.42 -0.12
C THR A 223 0.91 -45.13 0.97
N PHE A 224 1.14 -46.42 0.78
CA PHE A 224 1.81 -47.23 1.78
C PHE A 224 3.29 -46.86 1.84
N ASN A 225 3.96 -46.80 0.70
CA ASN A 225 5.40 -46.58 0.61
C ASN A 225 5.76 -45.20 1.14
N ALA A 226 6.79 -45.11 1.98
CA ALA A 226 7.31 -43.81 2.39
C ALA A 226 7.98 -43.11 1.20
N HIS A 227 7.59 -41.87 0.96
CA HIS A 227 7.98 -41.13 -0.24
C HIS A 227 8.04 -39.62 -0.01
N VAL A 228 8.59 -38.90 -0.98
CA VAL A 228 8.47 -37.45 -1.16
C VAL A 228 7.67 -37.27 -2.45
N ASP A 229 6.57 -36.52 -2.41
CA ASP A 229 5.57 -36.49 -3.49
C ASP A 229 6.11 -36.12 -4.88
N GLN A 230 7.10 -35.22 -4.92
CA GLN A 230 7.57 -34.63 -6.17
C GLN A 230 9.07 -34.39 -6.12
N ASP A 231 9.79 -34.74 -7.19
CA ASP A 231 11.11 -34.19 -7.47
C ASP A 231 10.93 -32.79 -8.07
N MET A 232 11.43 -31.76 -7.38
CA MET A 232 11.37 -30.37 -7.85
C MET A 232 12.10 -30.17 -9.16
N ASN A 233 13.07 -31.04 -9.48
CA ASN A 233 13.86 -31.04 -10.71
C ASN A 233 13.51 -32.21 -11.63
N GLY A 234 12.37 -32.86 -11.41
CA GLY A 234 11.88 -33.96 -12.24
C GLY A 234 10.49 -33.68 -12.80
N SER A 235 9.99 -34.64 -13.56
CA SER A 235 8.69 -34.54 -14.22
C SER A 235 7.53 -34.61 -13.21
N PRO A 236 6.44 -33.85 -13.44
CA PRO A 236 6.22 -33.01 -14.62
C PRO A 236 6.79 -31.59 -14.50
N LEU A 237 7.32 -31.16 -13.35
CA LEU A 237 7.70 -29.76 -13.12
C LEU A 237 8.83 -29.26 -14.03
N ASP A 238 9.81 -30.11 -14.32
CA ASP A 238 10.93 -29.80 -15.22
C ASP A 238 10.51 -29.64 -16.69
N THR A 239 9.40 -30.26 -17.10
CA THR A 239 8.83 -30.11 -18.46
C THR A 239 7.85 -28.95 -18.57
N MET A 240 7.29 -28.47 -17.45
CA MET A 240 6.33 -27.37 -17.42
C MET A 240 7.01 -26.01 -17.64
N TYR A 241 6.36 -25.12 -18.38
CA TYR A 241 6.82 -23.74 -18.65
C TYR A 241 8.29 -23.66 -19.10
N TRP A 242 8.68 -24.54 -20.03
CA TRP A 242 10.05 -24.62 -20.55
C TRP A 242 11.12 -24.86 -19.47
N GLY A 243 10.76 -25.53 -18.37
CA GLY A 243 11.68 -25.87 -17.28
C GLY A 243 12.10 -24.70 -16.40
N ILE A 244 11.38 -23.57 -16.47
CA ILE A 244 11.70 -22.37 -15.66
C ILE A 244 11.12 -22.48 -14.24
N LEU A 245 10.08 -23.32 -14.04
CA LEU A 245 9.45 -23.47 -12.72
C LEU A 245 10.43 -23.86 -11.59
N PRO A 246 11.29 -24.89 -11.76
CA PRO A 246 12.30 -25.24 -10.75
C PRO A 246 13.18 -24.04 -10.35
N TYR A 247 13.59 -23.22 -11.32
CA TYR A 247 14.38 -22.02 -11.05
C TYR A 247 13.66 -21.01 -10.15
N PHE A 248 12.36 -20.82 -10.32
CA PHE A 248 11.58 -19.96 -9.44
C PHE A 248 11.48 -20.53 -8.01
N PHE A 249 11.33 -21.85 -7.86
CA PHE A 249 11.27 -22.47 -6.53
C PHE A 249 12.62 -22.40 -5.81
N ASP A 250 13.73 -22.60 -6.51
CA ASP A 250 15.08 -22.57 -5.92
C ASP A 250 15.52 -21.15 -5.53
N ASN A 251 15.13 -20.13 -6.30
CA ASN A 251 15.61 -18.76 -6.12
C ASN A 251 14.60 -17.82 -5.42
N SER A 252 13.42 -18.32 -5.05
CA SER A 252 12.41 -17.50 -4.38
C SER A 252 11.92 -18.14 -3.07
N LYS A 253 11.01 -17.45 -2.37
CA LYS A 253 10.28 -18.02 -1.22
C LYS A 253 9.03 -18.80 -1.63
N LEU A 254 8.75 -18.84 -2.94
CA LEU A 254 7.68 -19.66 -3.50
C LEU A 254 8.09 -21.13 -3.36
N ASP A 255 7.18 -21.95 -2.88
CA ASP A 255 7.38 -23.40 -2.77
C ASP A 255 6.05 -24.11 -3.08
N LEU A 256 6.12 -25.43 -3.24
CA LEU A 256 4.96 -26.30 -3.29
C LEU A 256 4.75 -26.93 -1.92
N TYR A 257 3.53 -26.81 -1.42
CA TYR A 257 3.12 -27.36 -0.14
C TYR A 257 1.99 -28.34 -0.34
N ASN A 258 2.06 -29.48 0.32
CA ASN A 258 0.88 -30.29 0.56
C ASN A 258 0.15 -29.74 1.78
N VAL A 259 -1.17 -29.65 1.65
CA VAL A 259 -2.10 -29.41 2.73
C VAL A 259 -2.90 -30.69 2.91
N TRP A 260 -2.72 -31.35 4.04
CA TRP A 260 -3.42 -32.60 4.37
C TRP A 260 -4.34 -32.38 5.58
N ILE A 261 -5.61 -32.71 5.42
CA ILE A 261 -6.71 -32.36 6.33
C ILE A 261 -7.50 -33.64 6.64
N PRO A 262 -7.59 -34.09 7.90
CA PRO A 262 -8.55 -35.12 8.27
C PRO A 262 -10.00 -34.58 8.19
N LEU A 263 -10.89 -35.40 7.63
CA LEU A 263 -12.31 -35.07 7.46
C LEU A 263 -13.20 -35.70 8.54
N ASN A 264 -12.62 -36.54 9.40
CA ASN A 264 -13.23 -37.09 10.60
C ASN A 264 -12.21 -37.25 11.73
N ASN A 265 -12.67 -37.62 12.92
CA ASN A 265 -11.84 -37.76 14.12
C ASN A 265 -11.20 -39.16 14.27
N GLU A 266 -11.24 -39.99 13.22
CA GLU A 266 -10.67 -41.33 13.25
C GLU A 266 -9.13 -41.28 13.22
N THR A 267 -8.49 -41.98 14.15
CA THR A 267 -7.02 -41.98 14.29
C THR A 267 -6.36 -43.13 13.54
N VAL A 268 -7.11 -43.92 12.77
CA VAL A 268 -6.55 -44.97 11.92
C VAL A 268 -5.67 -44.36 10.83
N ARG A 269 -4.58 -45.05 10.50
CA ARG A 269 -3.70 -44.68 9.38
C ARG A 269 -3.24 -43.21 9.35
N PRO A 270 -2.77 -42.64 10.47
CA PRO A 270 -2.34 -41.25 10.51
C PRO A 270 -1.13 -41.02 9.60
N LEU A 271 -0.92 -39.75 9.25
CA LEU A 271 0.23 -39.32 8.46
C LEU A 271 1.46 -39.18 9.36
N ALA A 272 2.52 -39.92 9.03
CA ALA A 272 3.84 -39.72 9.59
C ALA A 272 4.70 -38.90 8.63
N LEU A 273 5.39 -37.89 9.16
CA LEU A 273 6.29 -37.01 8.43
C LEU A 273 7.69 -37.10 9.03
N MET A 274 8.71 -37.11 8.17
CA MET A 274 10.10 -37.10 8.57
C MET A 274 10.61 -35.65 8.62
N ASP A 275 11.31 -35.29 9.69
CA ASP A 275 12.01 -34.00 9.79
C ASP A 275 13.09 -33.90 8.71
N LYS A 276 12.90 -32.95 7.79
CA LYS A 276 13.80 -32.69 6.65
C LYS A 276 15.25 -32.50 7.08
N ARG A 277 15.51 -31.91 8.25
CA ARG A 277 16.89 -31.69 8.78
C ARG A 277 17.63 -33.00 9.05
N LYS A 278 16.89 -34.09 9.22
CA LYS A 278 17.43 -35.43 9.49
C LYS A 278 17.62 -36.25 8.22
N VAL A 279 17.08 -35.79 7.09
CA VAL A 279 17.24 -36.44 5.78
C VAL A 279 18.66 -36.24 5.28
N LYS A 280 19.31 -37.33 4.89
CA LYS A 280 20.69 -37.37 4.35
C LYS A 280 20.69 -37.98 2.95
N GLN A 281 21.77 -37.77 2.22
CA GLN A 281 22.00 -38.43 0.94
C GLN A 281 21.88 -39.96 1.10
N GLY A 282 21.08 -40.59 0.23
CA GLY A 282 20.80 -42.03 0.26
C GLY A 282 19.64 -42.45 1.18
N ASP A 283 19.08 -41.55 2.00
CA ASP A 283 17.81 -41.83 2.69
C ASP A 283 16.62 -41.83 1.72
N VAL A 284 16.77 -41.15 0.59
CA VAL A 284 15.77 -41.09 -0.48
C VAL A 284 16.43 -41.52 -1.79
N ALA A 285 15.70 -42.22 -2.63
CA ALA A 285 16.09 -42.65 -3.96
C ALA A 285 15.09 -42.10 -4.98
N LYS A 286 15.58 -41.60 -6.12
CA LYS A 286 14.70 -41.15 -7.21
C LYS A 286 13.86 -42.33 -7.68
N TRP A 287 12.57 -42.09 -7.87
CA TRP A 287 11.61 -43.06 -8.36
C TRP A 287 10.71 -42.38 -9.38
N SER A 288 10.78 -42.84 -10.62
CA SER A 288 9.88 -42.43 -11.68
C SER A 288 8.80 -43.50 -11.82
N GLU A 289 7.55 -43.07 -11.88
CA GLU A 289 6.42 -43.92 -12.21
C GLU A 289 5.35 -43.14 -12.97
N THR A 290 4.53 -43.86 -13.73
CA THR A 290 3.35 -43.29 -14.36
C THR A 290 2.16 -43.41 -13.41
N THR A 291 1.88 -42.37 -12.62
CA THR A 291 0.68 -42.33 -11.76
C THR A 291 -0.46 -41.65 -12.52
N PHE A 292 -1.62 -42.31 -12.63
CA PHE A 292 -2.81 -41.75 -13.31
C PHE A 292 -2.55 -41.27 -14.76
N GLY A 293 -1.66 -41.96 -15.48
CA GLY A 293 -1.30 -41.61 -16.86
C GLY A 293 -0.32 -40.43 -16.98
N ILE A 294 0.29 -40.01 -15.87
CA ILE A 294 1.31 -38.96 -15.85
C ILE A 294 2.60 -39.52 -15.28
N ASP A 295 3.68 -39.32 -16.01
CA ASP A 295 5.02 -39.61 -15.52
C ASP A 295 5.37 -38.61 -14.41
N SER A 296 5.50 -39.14 -13.20
CA SER A 296 5.77 -38.39 -11.99
C SER A 296 7.09 -38.87 -11.42
N ASP A 297 8.06 -37.97 -11.43
CA ASP A 297 9.29 -38.16 -10.68
C ASP A 297 9.04 -37.78 -9.22
N ARG A 298 9.38 -38.72 -8.36
CA ARG A 298 9.27 -38.58 -6.92
C ARG A 298 10.46 -39.24 -6.24
N PHE A 299 10.47 -39.23 -4.92
CA PHE A 299 11.46 -40.01 -4.20
C PHE A 299 10.80 -41.08 -3.35
N ILE A 300 11.39 -42.27 -3.33
CA ILE A 300 11.05 -43.30 -2.35
C ILE A 300 12.06 -43.28 -1.21
N VAL A 301 11.58 -43.48 0.00
CA VAL A 301 12.40 -43.48 1.20
C VAL A 301 13.03 -44.85 1.39
N THR A 302 14.33 -44.86 1.67
CA THR A 302 15.09 -46.08 1.91
C THR A 302 15.12 -46.44 3.39
N ASP A 303 15.52 -47.67 3.68
CA ASP A 303 15.68 -48.16 5.04
C ASP A 303 16.82 -47.47 5.83
N ARG A 304 17.60 -46.57 5.21
CA ARG A 304 18.54 -45.69 5.93
C ARG A 304 17.85 -44.59 6.72
N ALA A 305 16.61 -44.28 6.36
CA ALA A 305 15.77 -43.30 7.03
C ALA A 305 15.17 -43.81 8.37
N LYS A 306 15.50 -45.04 8.81
CA LYS A 306 15.11 -45.62 10.12
C LYS A 306 15.82 -44.97 11.32
N LYS A 307 15.97 -43.66 11.27
CA LYS A 307 16.67 -42.87 12.27
C LYS A 307 15.76 -42.67 13.47
N LYS A 308 16.33 -42.81 14.66
CA LYS A 308 15.65 -42.43 15.90
C LYS A 308 15.32 -40.94 15.86
N ASP A 309 14.14 -40.57 16.36
CA ASP A 309 13.70 -39.18 16.53
C ASP A 309 13.66 -38.37 15.21
N ALA A 310 13.42 -39.04 14.09
CA ALA A 310 13.29 -38.40 12.78
C ALA A 310 11.85 -38.37 12.25
N TRP A 311 11.01 -39.30 12.69
CA TRP A 311 9.62 -39.45 12.24
C TRP A 311 8.65 -38.94 13.29
N PHE A 312 7.63 -38.24 12.83
CA PHE A 312 6.65 -37.56 13.68
C PHE A 312 5.24 -37.76 13.14
N PHE A 313 4.27 -37.83 14.05
CA PHE A 313 2.84 -37.81 13.74
C PHE A 313 2.11 -37.11 14.89
N LYS A 314 0.85 -36.70 14.72
CA LYS A 314 0.05 -36.08 15.78
C LYS A 314 -1.21 -36.90 15.99
N SER A 315 -1.35 -37.50 17.17
CA SER A 315 -2.42 -38.47 17.47
C SER A 315 -3.80 -37.85 17.66
N ASP A 316 -3.86 -36.60 18.11
CA ASP A 316 -5.06 -35.83 18.45
C ASP A 316 -5.49 -34.86 17.33
N MET A 317 -5.15 -35.14 16.07
CA MET A 317 -5.68 -34.36 14.95
C MET A 317 -7.15 -34.67 14.71
N GLY A 318 -8.00 -33.65 14.79
CA GLY A 318 -9.42 -33.74 14.48
C GLY A 318 -9.82 -32.92 13.26
N VAL A 319 -11.12 -32.90 12.98
CA VAL A 319 -11.69 -32.07 11.91
C VAL A 319 -11.31 -30.60 12.11
N GLY A 320 -10.76 -30.00 11.05
CA GLY A 320 -10.30 -28.61 11.07
C GLY A 320 -8.82 -28.45 11.44
N ASP A 321 -8.10 -29.51 11.79
CA ASP A 321 -6.63 -29.48 11.81
C ASP A 321 -6.06 -29.72 10.41
N ALA A 322 -4.81 -29.31 10.18
CA ALA A 322 -4.12 -29.56 8.93
C ALA A 322 -2.62 -29.74 9.14
N TYR A 323 -2.04 -30.69 8.40
CA TYR A 323 -0.61 -30.69 8.12
C TYR A 323 -0.34 -29.79 6.91
N VAL A 324 0.68 -28.96 7.03
CA VAL A 324 1.26 -28.22 5.91
C VAL A 324 2.73 -28.60 5.79
N PHE A 325 3.13 -29.15 4.65
CA PHE A 325 4.49 -29.63 4.45
C PHE A 325 5.00 -29.42 3.03
N LYS A 326 6.31 -29.23 2.88
CA LYS A 326 6.94 -29.01 1.57
C LYS A 326 6.86 -30.27 0.71
N THR A 327 6.15 -30.19 -0.41
CA THR A 327 5.92 -31.29 -1.35
C THR A 327 7.21 -31.90 -1.85
N GLY A 328 8.21 -31.07 -2.16
CA GLY A 328 9.46 -31.51 -2.76
C GLY A 328 10.54 -31.99 -1.79
N SER A 329 10.29 -32.01 -0.48
CA SER A 329 11.39 -32.30 0.48
C SER A 329 11.04 -32.92 1.81
N VAL A 330 9.76 -33.21 2.08
CA VAL A 330 9.35 -33.89 3.32
C VAL A 330 8.98 -35.33 3.01
N PRO A 331 9.81 -36.31 3.43
CA PRO A 331 9.42 -37.70 3.40
C PRO A 331 8.22 -37.95 4.31
N HIS A 332 7.22 -38.68 3.81
CA HIS A 332 6.02 -38.97 4.57
C HIS A 332 5.41 -40.31 4.15
N THR A 333 4.52 -40.84 4.99
CA THR A 333 3.81 -42.11 4.78
C THR A 333 2.60 -42.21 5.70
N SER A 334 1.62 -43.02 5.32
CA SER A 334 0.60 -43.50 6.25
C SER A 334 1.05 -44.80 6.93
N PHE A 335 0.77 -44.96 8.22
CA PHE A 335 1.18 -46.16 8.97
C PHE A 335 0.07 -46.74 9.82
N ALA A 336 0.13 -48.05 10.10
CA ALA A 336 -0.81 -48.69 11.02
C ALA A 336 -0.51 -48.24 12.47
N HIS A 337 -1.38 -47.41 13.05
CA HIS A 337 -1.22 -46.99 14.43
C HIS A 337 -1.61 -48.15 15.38
N PRO A 338 -0.77 -48.52 16.36
CA PRO A 338 -0.94 -49.76 17.12
C PRO A 338 -2.21 -49.78 17.98
N ASN A 339 -2.70 -48.60 18.38
CA ASN A 339 -3.91 -48.44 19.18
C ASN A 339 -5.07 -47.85 18.35
N ALA A 340 -5.03 -47.98 17.02
CA ALA A 340 -6.10 -47.48 16.19
C ALA A 340 -7.35 -48.37 16.34
N GLY A 341 -8.54 -47.75 16.36
CA GLY A 341 -9.81 -48.48 16.33
C GLY A 341 -10.09 -49.15 14.98
N GLU A 342 -11.31 -49.66 14.79
CA GLU A 342 -11.74 -50.31 13.53
C GLU A 342 -12.33 -49.34 12.50
N GLY A 343 -12.36 -48.04 12.82
CA GLY A 343 -12.93 -47.01 11.97
C GLY A 343 -12.19 -46.80 10.65
N VAL A 344 -12.70 -45.84 9.87
CA VAL A 344 -12.12 -45.40 8.61
C VAL A 344 -11.75 -43.94 8.73
N ARG A 345 -10.49 -43.61 8.45
CA ARG A 345 -10.08 -42.21 8.34
C ARG A 345 -10.30 -41.72 6.93
N TYR A 346 -11.00 -40.59 6.82
CA TYR A 346 -11.10 -39.83 5.59
C TYR A 346 -10.18 -38.61 5.67
N SER A 347 -9.51 -38.29 4.56
CA SER A 347 -8.66 -37.11 4.48
C SER A 347 -8.74 -36.46 3.11
N LEU A 348 -8.66 -35.14 3.11
CA LEU A 348 -8.46 -34.31 1.94
C LEU A 348 -6.99 -33.90 1.88
N GLU A 349 -6.35 -34.17 0.76
CA GLU A 349 -5.00 -33.69 0.46
C GLU A 349 -5.06 -32.78 -0.77
N MET A 350 -4.30 -31.69 -0.78
CA MET A 350 -4.17 -30.81 -1.94
C MET A 350 -2.76 -30.22 -2.02
N ARG A 351 -2.34 -29.83 -3.22
CA ARG A 351 -1.06 -29.17 -3.46
C ARG A 351 -1.27 -27.69 -3.70
N CYS A 352 -0.59 -26.87 -2.92
CA CYS A 352 -0.68 -25.43 -2.94
C CYS A 352 0.67 -24.81 -3.30
N ALA A 353 0.69 -23.96 -4.33
CA ALA A 353 1.79 -23.04 -4.55
C ALA A 353 1.61 -21.86 -3.59
N GLY A 354 2.63 -21.55 -2.80
CA GLY A 354 2.52 -20.51 -1.77
C GLY A 354 3.84 -19.94 -1.30
N VAL A 355 3.74 -18.94 -0.44
CA VAL A 355 4.86 -18.41 0.34
C VAL A 355 4.54 -18.59 1.83
N MET A 356 5.56 -18.98 2.59
CA MET A 356 5.49 -19.10 4.05
C MET A 356 6.42 -18.08 4.65
N TYR A 357 5.89 -17.21 5.51
CA TYR A 357 6.69 -16.23 6.26
C TYR A 357 6.71 -16.61 7.73
N GLU A 358 7.90 -16.74 8.32
CA GLU A 358 7.99 -16.88 9.77
C GLU A 358 7.37 -15.66 10.45
N ARG A 359 6.45 -15.88 11.39
CA ARG A 359 5.69 -14.82 12.07
C ARG A 359 6.61 -13.77 12.71
N GLY A 360 7.72 -14.23 13.31
CA GLY A 360 8.74 -13.35 13.89
C GLY A 360 9.39 -12.46 12.83
N ALA A 361 9.92 -13.06 11.76
CA ALA A 361 10.57 -12.32 10.68
C ALA A 361 9.61 -11.36 9.97
N PHE A 362 8.35 -11.76 9.76
CA PHE A 362 7.33 -10.92 9.15
C PHE A 362 6.98 -9.71 10.04
N ALA A 363 6.81 -9.92 11.35
CA ALA A 363 6.58 -8.85 12.30
C ALA A 363 7.76 -7.87 12.35
N PHE A 364 8.99 -8.37 12.39
CA PHE A 364 10.19 -7.53 12.30
C PHE A 364 10.28 -6.77 10.97
N GLY A 365 9.89 -7.39 9.86
CA GLY A 365 9.79 -6.75 8.55
C GLY A 365 8.81 -5.58 8.56
N ILE A 366 7.57 -5.81 9.03
CA ILE A 366 6.55 -4.75 9.12
C ILE A 366 7.02 -3.63 10.05
N VAL A 367 7.52 -3.96 11.25
CA VAL A 367 7.99 -2.95 12.21
C VAL A 367 9.17 -2.18 11.63
N GLY A 368 10.12 -2.86 11.01
CA GLY A 368 11.28 -2.26 10.37
C GLY A 368 10.89 -1.31 9.23
N THR A 369 10.02 -1.75 8.32
CA THR A 369 9.52 -0.91 7.22
C THR A 369 8.73 0.28 7.75
N THR A 370 7.82 0.07 8.71
CA THR A 370 7.00 1.15 9.30
C THR A 370 7.87 2.18 10.03
N THR A 371 8.86 1.72 10.80
CA THR A 371 9.84 2.57 11.49
C THR A 371 10.67 3.37 10.49
N THR A 372 11.09 2.74 9.40
CA THR A 372 11.84 3.38 8.31
C THR A 372 11.01 4.47 7.64
N VAL A 373 9.76 4.18 7.27
CA VAL A 373 8.83 5.15 6.68
C VAL A 373 8.55 6.31 7.64
N ALA A 374 8.33 6.02 8.92
CA ALA A 374 8.12 7.03 9.96
C ALA A 374 9.36 7.93 10.12
N TYR A 375 10.56 7.35 10.16
CA TYR A 375 11.82 8.08 10.25
C TYR A 375 12.00 9.03 9.06
N TYR A 376 11.86 8.53 7.82
CA TYR A 376 12.00 9.38 6.64
C TYR A 376 10.92 10.46 6.55
N SER A 377 9.69 10.16 7.00
CA SER A 377 8.62 11.15 7.09
C SER A 377 8.94 12.24 8.11
N PHE A 378 9.48 11.87 9.27
CA PHE A 378 9.93 12.80 10.30
C PHE A 378 11.09 13.68 9.81
N VAL A 379 12.12 13.09 9.20
CA VAL A 379 13.26 13.83 8.61
C VAL A 379 12.77 14.78 7.51
N GLY A 380 11.86 14.32 6.65
CA GLY A 380 11.24 15.15 5.61
C GLY A 380 10.47 16.34 6.19
N LEU A 381 9.67 16.12 7.24
CA LEU A 381 8.92 17.18 7.92
C LEU A 381 9.86 18.19 8.60
N LEU A 382 10.94 17.71 9.22
CA LEU A 382 11.94 18.56 9.87
C LEU A 382 12.70 19.40 8.84
N GLY A 383 13.09 18.79 7.72
CA GLY A 383 13.68 19.48 6.57
C GLY A 383 12.74 20.54 5.96
N TYR A 384 11.46 20.22 5.80
CA TYR A 384 10.45 21.17 5.32
C TYR A 384 10.29 22.37 6.28
N ASN A 385 10.22 22.12 7.59
CA ASN A 385 10.10 23.18 8.59
C ASN A 385 11.34 24.07 8.65
N LEU A 386 12.53 23.50 8.54
CA LEU A 386 13.78 24.26 8.42
C LEU A 386 13.76 25.13 7.16
N LEU A 387 13.39 24.58 6.00
CA LEU A 387 13.30 25.34 4.75
C LEU A 387 12.27 26.49 4.84
N LYS A 388 11.12 26.23 5.47
CA LYS A 388 10.09 27.24 5.75
C LYS A 388 10.62 28.36 6.65
N MET A 389 11.39 28.01 7.70
CA MET A 389 12.04 28.98 8.56
C MET A 389 13.09 29.81 7.81
N PHE A 390 13.93 29.19 6.97
CA PHE A 390 14.90 29.90 6.13
C PHE A 390 14.21 30.85 5.14
N ARG A 391 13.15 30.40 4.47
CA ARG A 391 12.34 31.24 3.58
C ARG A 391 11.74 32.44 4.31
N ARG A 392 11.22 32.24 5.53
CA ARG A 392 10.73 33.34 6.39
C ARG A 392 11.85 34.31 6.74
N LYS A 393 13.02 33.84 7.16
CA LYS A 393 14.19 34.69 7.44
C LYS A 393 14.63 35.49 6.21
N TYR A 394 14.66 34.86 5.05
CA TYR A 394 15.02 35.52 3.78
C TYR A 394 14.01 36.60 3.40
N LEU A 395 12.70 36.29 3.41
CA LEU A 395 11.63 37.27 3.15
C LEU A 395 11.67 38.43 4.14
N LEU A 396 11.95 38.16 5.41
CA LEU A 396 12.03 39.20 6.44
C LEU A 396 13.26 40.09 6.25
N LYS A 397 14.38 39.55 5.77
CA LYS A 397 15.57 40.32 5.36
C LYS A 397 15.29 41.20 4.15
N SER A 398 14.63 40.66 3.12
CA SER A 398 14.21 41.42 1.93
C SER A 398 13.25 42.55 2.27
N LYS A 399 12.18 42.29 3.06
CA LYS A 399 11.25 43.33 3.51
C LYS A 399 11.93 44.41 4.37
N LYS A 400 12.91 44.05 5.20
CA LYS A 400 13.70 45.03 5.95
C LYS A 400 14.53 45.94 5.02
N ALA A 401 15.08 45.40 3.94
CA ALA A 401 15.80 46.18 2.94
C ALA A 401 14.85 47.13 2.18
N GLU A 402 13.69 46.64 1.74
CA GLU A 402 12.65 47.48 1.11
C GLU A 402 12.18 48.61 2.04
N LEU A 403 11.95 48.30 3.32
CA LEU A 403 11.56 49.30 4.32
C LEU A 403 12.66 50.34 4.54
N ALA A 404 13.93 49.93 4.55
CA ALA A 404 15.06 50.85 4.70
C ALA A 404 15.17 51.79 3.48
N GLU A 405 14.99 51.27 2.27
CA GLU A 405 14.97 52.08 1.04
C GLU A 405 13.77 53.05 1.03
N ALA A 406 12.57 52.58 1.40
CA ALA A 406 11.38 53.41 1.50
C ALA A 406 11.56 54.56 2.52
N LYS A 407 12.15 54.27 3.69
CA LYS A 407 12.51 55.30 4.68
C LYS A 407 13.51 56.31 4.13
N ARG A 408 14.49 55.86 3.33
CA ARG A 408 15.46 56.76 2.69
C ARG A 408 14.77 57.70 1.68
N LYS A 409 13.90 57.16 0.82
CA LYS A 409 13.12 57.95 -0.15
C LYS A 409 12.19 58.95 0.55
N LEU A 410 11.57 58.56 1.66
CA LEU A 410 10.74 59.46 2.46
C LEU A 410 11.57 60.61 3.04
N ALA A 411 12.74 60.33 3.62
CA ALA A 411 13.64 61.35 4.15
C ALA A 411 14.16 62.31 3.05
N GLU A 412 14.50 61.79 1.86
CA GLU A 412 14.85 62.59 0.69
C GLU A 412 13.67 63.48 0.24
N GLY A 413 12.44 62.95 0.27
CA GLY A 413 11.21 63.69 -0.03
C GLY A 413 10.94 64.82 0.98
N ASP A 414 11.07 64.55 2.27
CA ASP A 414 10.93 65.54 3.34
C ASP A 414 11.96 66.67 3.22
N ALA A 415 13.21 66.33 2.88
CA ALA A 415 14.26 67.32 2.65
C ALA A 415 13.94 68.22 1.45
N LYS A 416 13.47 67.66 0.34
CA LYS A 416 13.01 68.43 -0.83
C LYS A 416 11.82 69.31 -0.51
N LEU A 417 10.84 68.79 0.24
CA LEU A 417 9.66 69.58 0.65
C LEU A 417 10.06 70.77 1.52
N LYS A 418 10.97 70.57 2.48
CA LYS A 418 11.50 71.66 3.31
C LYS A 418 12.23 72.72 2.47
N ALA A 419 13.03 72.30 1.48
CA ALA A 419 13.70 73.22 0.56
C ALA A 419 12.69 74.05 -0.26
N LEU A 420 11.65 73.41 -0.81
CA LEU A 420 10.57 74.10 -1.55
C LEU A 420 9.79 75.06 -0.66
N ILE A 421 9.54 74.72 0.61
CA ILE A 421 8.89 75.62 1.57
C ILE A 421 9.78 76.85 1.83
N ALA A 422 11.08 76.67 2.00
CA ALA A 422 12.04 77.76 2.19
C ALA A 422 12.12 78.68 0.96
N GLU A 423 12.22 78.11 -0.24
CA GLU A 423 12.20 78.85 -1.51
C GLU A 423 10.91 79.66 -1.67
N ARG A 424 9.75 79.04 -1.38
CA ARG A 424 8.46 79.73 -1.44
C ARG A 424 8.34 80.85 -0.38
N TYR A 425 9.00 80.69 0.77
CA TYR A 425 9.05 81.72 1.80
C TYR A 425 9.86 82.94 1.35
N GLU A 426 11.05 82.73 0.78
CA GLU A 426 11.86 83.82 0.20
C GLU A 426 11.16 84.49 -0.98
N ALA A 427 10.56 83.73 -1.90
CA ALA A 427 9.78 84.31 -3.00
C ALA A 427 8.59 85.16 -2.51
N ARG A 428 7.95 84.78 -1.40
CA ARG A 428 6.90 85.59 -0.77
C ARG A 428 7.45 86.88 -0.16
N LYS A 429 8.64 86.83 0.42
CA LYS A 429 9.33 87.99 1.00
C LYS A 429 9.72 88.98 -0.09
N GLU A 430 10.31 88.51 -1.19
CA GLU A 430 10.62 89.33 -2.38
C GLU A 430 9.36 89.95 -2.98
N HIS A 431 8.27 89.18 -3.11
CA HIS A 431 7.00 89.70 -3.60
C HIS A 431 6.38 90.75 -2.66
N ALA A 432 6.53 90.58 -1.34
CA ALA A 432 6.08 91.57 -0.36
C ALA A 432 6.91 92.87 -0.43
N GLU A 433 8.22 92.76 -0.67
CA GLU A 433 9.13 93.88 -0.85
C GLU A 433 8.85 94.62 -2.17
N SER A 434 8.65 93.88 -3.26
CA SER A 434 8.21 94.44 -4.55
C SER A 434 6.88 95.19 -4.43
N LYS A 435 5.90 94.66 -3.67
CA LYS A 435 4.65 95.36 -3.36
C LYS A 435 4.87 96.67 -2.59
N ARG A 436 5.82 96.72 -1.65
CA ARG A 436 6.17 97.96 -0.92
C ARG A 436 6.80 99.00 -1.85
N VAL A 437 7.73 98.59 -2.71
CA VAL A 437 8.35 99.47 -3.71
C VAL A 437 7.29 100.02 -4.67
N TYR A 438 6.39 99.17 -5.15
CA TYR A 438 5.29 99.58 -6.02
C TYR A 438 4.34 100.57 -5.33
N ALA A 439 3.95 100.31 -4.07
CA ALA A 439 3.12 101.23 -3.30
C ALA A 439 3.79 102.60 -3.10
N SER A 440 5.11 102.63 -2.85
CA SER A 440 5.89 103.87 -2.74
C SER A 440 5.96 104.62 -4.08
N ALA A 441 6.12 103.91 -5.20
CA ALA A 441 6.13 104.52 -6.53
C ALA A 441 4.77 105.14 -6.89
N VAL A 442 3.66 104.47 -6.53
CA VAL A 442 2.30 104.98 -6.74
C VAL A 442 2.04 106.26 -5.95
N GLU A 443 2.49 106.35 -4.69
CA GLU A 443 2.37 107.60 -3.92
C GLU A 443 3.19 108.74 -4.54
N LYS A 444 4.43 108.45 -4.98
CA LYS A 444 5.27 109.45 -5.66
C LYS A 444 4.66 109.93 -6.98
N GLN A 445 3.94 109.06 -7.69
CA GLN A 445 3.22 109.42 -8.91
C GLN A 445 2.01 110.32 -8.62
N LYS A 446 1.30 110.11 -7.50
CA LYS A 446 0.24 111.01 -7.05
C LYS A 446 0.78 112.39 -6.68
N GLU A 447 1.94 112.46 -6.02
CA GLU A 447 2.60 113.73 -5.71
C GLU A 447 3.00 114.50 -6.98
N LEU A 448 3.54 113.81 -7.99
CA LEU A 448 3.89 114.40 -9.28
C LEU A 448 2.65 114.93 -10.03
N LEU A 449 1.57 114.15 -10.09
CA LEU A 449 0.31 114.60 -10.70
C LEU A 449 -0.26 115.84 -10.01
N LYS A 450 -0.18 115.90 -8.68
CA LYS A 450 -0.60 117.07 -7.91
C LYS A 450 0.28 118.29 -8.21
N ALA A 451 1.60 118.11 -8.32
CA ALA A 451 2.52 119.17 -8.69
C ALA A 451 2.29 119.69 -10.12
N GLU A 452 1.92 118.81 -11.05
CA GLU A 452 1.57 119.16 -12.44
C GLU A 452 0.27 120.00 -12.50
N ASP A 453 -0.74 119.61 -11.72
CA ASP A 453 -1.99 120.38 -11.58
C ASP A 453 -1.75 121.76 -10.96
N ASP A 454 -0.89 121.85 -9.94
CA ASP A 454 -0.54 123.12 -9.29
C ASP A 454 0.27 124.04 -10.23
N LEU A 455 1.17 123.46 -11.04
CA LEU A 455 1.91 124.19 -12.08
C LEU A 455 0.97 124.75 -13.15
N LYS A 456 -0.01 123.95 -13.59
CA LYS A 456 -0.99 124.36 -14.60
C LYS A 456 -1.85 125.52 -14.09
N LYS A 457 -2.32 125.46 -12.84
CA LYS A 457 -3.05 126.57 -12.19
C LYS A 457 -2.19 127.84 -12.08
N ALA A 458 -0.90 127.70 -11.77
CA ALA A 458 0.01 128.84 -11.73
C ALA A 458 0.23 129.48 -13.12
N GLN A 459 0.32 128.66 -14.17
CA GLN A 459 0.40 129.13 -15.56
C GLN A 459 -0.88 129.85 -16.00
N GLU A 460 -2.06 129.30 -15.71
CA GLU A 460 -3.35 129.92 -16.01
C GLU A 460 -3.50 131.26 -15.29
N LYS A 461 -3.07 131.35 -14.03
CA LYS A 461 -3.04 132.60 -13.27
C LYS A 461 -2.10 133.62 -13.91
N TYR A 462 -0.87 133.22 -14.26
CA TYR A 462 0.11 134.10 -14.89
C TYR A 462 -0.35 134.64 -16.24
N VAL A 463 -0.95 133.79 -17.08
CA VAL A 463 -1.52 134.21 -18.37
C VAL A 463 -2.69 135.18 -18.17
N SER A 464 -3.56 134.92 -17.18
CA SER A 464 -4.67 135.82 -16.85
C SER A 464 -4.17 137.20 -16.40
N GLU A 465 -3.10 137.25 -15.61
CA GLU A 465 -2.46 138.49 -15.16
C GLU A 465 -1.88 139.29 -16.35
N ILE A 466 -1.20 138.62 -17.28
CA ILE A 466 -0.65 139.25 -18.49
C ILE A 466 -1.77 139.78 -19.40
N ILE A 467 -2.83 139.01 -19.60
CA ILE A 467 -3.98 139.45 -20.42
C ILE A 467 -4.61 140.69 -19.78
N ARG A 468 -4.79 140.69 -18.46
CA ARG A 468 -5.32 141.85 -17.73
C ARG A 468 -4.44 143.08 -17.90
N GLN A 469 -3.12 142.94 -17.72
CA GLN A 469 -2.16 144.02 -17.91
C GLN A 469 -2.24 144.58 -19.33
N LYS A 470 -2.28 143.72 -20.35
CA LYS A 470 -2.39 144.18 -21.74
C LYS A 470 -3.73 144.84 -22.07
N ILE A 471 -4.82 144.42 -21.43
CA ILE A 471 -6.13 145.09 -21.57
C ILE A 471 -6.08 146.48 -20.93
N GLU A 472 -5.44 146.61 -19.77
CA GLU A 472 -5.22 147.91 -19.10
C GLU A 472 -4.37 148.84 -19.99
N ASP A 473 -3.24 148.35 -20.53
CA ASP A 473 -2.36 149.09 -21.43
C ASP A 473 -3.10 149.55 -22.72
N VAL A 474 -3.91 148.68 -23.32
CA VAL A 474 -4.73 149.03 -24.50
C VAL A 474 -5.83 150.04 -24.13
N GLY A 475 -6.46 149.89 -22.97
CA GLY A 475 -7.46 150.83 -22.46
C GLY A 475 -6.90 152.22 -22.19
N GLU A 476 -5.62 152.31 -21.84
CA GLU A 476 -4.89 153.57 -21.66
C GLU A 476 -4.52 154.22 -22.99
N ILE A 477 -4.08 153.42 -23.97
CA ILE A 477 -3.83 153.88 -25.36
C ILE A 477 -5.10 154.40 -26.03
N ILE A 478 -6.26 153.76 -25.81
CA ILE A 478 -7.54 154.24 -26.36
C ILE A 478 -7.94 155.56 -25.71
N ARG A 479 -7.77 155.71 -24.39
CA ARG A 479 -8.06 156.97 -23.67
C ARG A 479 -7.25 158.15 -24.19
N GLN A 480 -5.96 157.94 -24.46
CA GLN A 480 -5.06 158.96 -25.01
C GLN A 480 -5.39 159.38 -26.46
N LYS A 481 -6.21 158.63 -27.20
CA LYS A 481 -6.60 158.95 -28.59
C LYS A 481 -8.00 159.56 -28.74
N VAL A 482 -8.79 159.59 -27.67
CA VAL A 482 -10.17 160.11 -27.68
C VAL A 482 -10.25 161.53 -27.09
N GLU A 483 -9.26 161.97 -26.31
CA GLU A 483 -9.01 163.37 -25.95
C GLU A 483 -8.13 164.07 -26.99
#